data_AF-A0A7W0IQA0-F1
#
_entry.id   AF-A0A7W0IQA0-F1
#
_cell.length_a   1.000
_cell.length_b   1.000
_cell.length_c   1.000
_cell.angle_alpha   90.00
_cell.angle_beta   90.00
_cell.angle_gamma   90.00
#
_symmetry.space_group_name_H-M   'P 1'
#
loop_
_entity.id
_entity.type
_entity.pdbx_description
1 polymer ?
#
loop_
_entity_poly.entity_id
_entity_poly.type
_entity_poly.pdbx_seq_one_letter_code
_entity_poly.pdbx_strand_id
1 'polypeptide(L)' 'MPGERLRKVRTSTDLLLGIDKKGCHSFANPAAQRMLGYSMDELLGQESHTLWHHTNVDGTPNSIDTLCCP' A
#
# COMPACT_ATOMS: atom_id res chain seq x y z
N MET A 1 4.95 20.30 -17.83
CA MET A 1 3.47 20.24 -17.75
C MET A 1 3.07 19.34 -16.57
N PRO A 2 2.06 19.67 -15.75
CA PRO A 2 1.70 18.89 -14.55
C PRO A 2 1.34 17.41 -14.80
N GLY A 3 0.90 17.05 -16.01
CA GLY A 3 0.38 15.70 -16.34
C GLY A 3 1.42 14.61 -16.61
N GLU A 4 2.67 14.96 -16.91
CA GLU A 4 3.69 13.95 -17.30
C GLU A 4 4.15 13.08 -16.13
N ARG A 5 4.17 13.65 -14.91
CA ARG A 5 4.57 12.93 -13.69
C ARG A 5 3.58 11.83 -13.33
N LEU A 6 2.28 12.12 -13.43
CA LEU A 6 1.21 11.16 -13.12
C LEU A 6 1.11 10.05 -14.17
N ARG A 7 1.39 10.38 -15.44
CA ARG A 7 1.42 9.39 -16.53
C ARG A 7 2.44 8.29 -16.24
N LYS A 8 3.66 8.65 -15.83
CA LYS A 8 4.74 7.68 -15.55
C LYS A 8 4.37 6.69 -14.44
N VAL A 9 3.75 7.18 -13.36
CA VAL A 9 3.30 6.32 -12.24
C VAL A 9 2.22 5.34 -12.70
N ARG A 10 1.21 5.82 -13.45
CA ARG A 10 0.10 4.99 -13.90
C ARG A 10 0.52 3.92 -14.92
N THR A 11 1.52 4.21 -15.76
CA THR A 11 1.98 3.28 -16.81
C THR A 11 3.17 2.43 -16.39
N SER A 12 3.74 2.64 -15.19
CA SER A 12 4.84 1.79 -14.71
C SER A 12 4.38 0.33 -14.58
N THR A 13 5.29 -0.58 -14.88
CA THR A 13 5.13 -2.01 -14.61
C THR A 13 5.44 -2.37 -13.16
N ASP A 14 6.16 -1.50 -12.46
CA ASP A 14 6.43 -1.66 -11.03
C ASP A 14 5.16 -1.42 -10.21
N LEU A 15 5.07 -2.15 -9.10
CA LEU A 15 4.06 -1.92 -8.08
C LEU A 15 4.34 -0.57 -7.41
N LEU A 16 3.37 0.34 -7.52
CA LEU A 16 3.42 1.66 -6.88
C LEU A 16 2.14 1.85 -6.06
N LEU A 17 2.33 2.04 -4.76
CA LEU A 17 1.30 2.30 -3.77
C LEU A 17 1.57 3.66 -3.10
N GLY A 18 0.52 4.38 -2.75
CA GLY A 18 0.61 5.60 -1.95
C GLY A 18 -0.08 5.42 -0.61
N ILE A 19 0.59 5.85 0.46
CA ILE A 19 0.07 5.83 1.83
C ILE A 19 -0.13 7.28 2.30
N ASP A 20 -1.24 7.56 2.97
CA ASP A 20 -1.51 8.87 3.56
C ASP A 20 -0.82 9.04 4.92
N LYS A 21 -1.05 10.19 5.57
CA LYS A 21 -0.43 10.49 6.88
C LYS A 21 -0.93 9.62 8.03
N LYS A 22 -2.02 8.88 7.84
CA LYS A 22 -2.59 7.96 8.83
C LYS A 22 -2.13 6.52 8.62
N GLY A 23 -1.27 6.25 7.64
CA GLY A 23 -0.86 4.90 7.31
C GLY A 23 -1.84 4.16 6.40
N CYS A 24 -2.84 4.87 5.85
CA CYS A 24 -3.89 4.28 5.03
C CYS A 24 -3.56 4.37 3.54
N HIS A 25 -3.88 3.33 2.78
CA HIS A 25 -3.74 3.35 1.32
C HIS A 25 -4.63 4.43 0.70
N SER A 26 -4.01 5.30 -0.11
CA SER A 26 -4.66 6.41 -0.82
C SER A 26 -4.52 6.32 -2.34
N PHE A 27 -3.63 5.44 -2.82
CA PHE A 27 -3.37 5.25 -4.23
C PHE A 27 -2.77 3.85 -4.50
N ALA A 28 -3.13 3.26 -5.64
CA ALA A 28 -2.49 2.08 -6.20
C ALA A 28 -2.55 2.16 -7.73
N ASN A 29 -1.39 2.05 -8.39
CA ASN A 29 -1.38 1.99 -9.86
C ASN A 29 -1.97 0.65 -10.36
N PRO A 30 -2.30 0.54 -11.66
CA PRO A 30 -2.85 -0.71 -12.20
C PRO A 30 -1.92 -1.92 -12.05
N ALA A 31 -0.59 -1.72 -12.03
CA ALA A 31 0.36 -2.80 -11.78
C ALA A 31 0.26 -3.33 -10.35
N ALA A 32 0.19 -2.44 -9.35
CA ALA A 32 -0.01 -2.79 -7.95
C ALA A 32 -1.31 -3.58 -7.74
N GLN A 33 -2.41 -3.11 -8.32
CA GLN A 33 -3.69 -3.80 -8.20
C GLN A 33 -3.63 -5.24 -8.77
N ARG A 34 -2.98 -5.42 -9.93
CA ARG A 34 -2.80 -6.76 -10.53
C ARG A 34 -1.86 -7.65 -9.72
N MET A 35 -0.75 -7.11 -9.25
CA MET A 35 0.30 -7.90 -8.56
C MET A 35 -0.13 -8.31 -7.16
N LEU A 36 -0.84 -7.44 -6.44
CA LEU A 36 -1.33 -7.72 -5.09
C LEU A 36 -2.68 -8.45 -5.09
N GLY A 37 -3.42 -8.39 -6.21
CA GLY A 37 -4.74 -8.99 -6.32
C GLY A 37 -5.86 -8.19 -5.64
N TYR A 38 -5.61 -6.92 -5.31
CA TYR A 38 -6.61 -6.02 -4.74
C TYR A 38 -6.96 -4.90 -5.71
N SER A 39 -8.25 -4.56 -5.80
CA SER A 39 -8.71 -3.34 -6.43
C SER A 39 -8.37 -2.10 -5.59
N MET A 40 -8.39 -0.93 -6.22
CA MET A 40 -8.23 0.34 -5.48
C MET A 40 -9.33 0.52 -4.43
N ASP A 41 -10.56 0.07 -4.69
CA ASP A 41 -11.68 0.21 -3.76
C ASP A 41 -11.51 -0.66 -2.51
N GLU A 42 -10.91 -1.84 -2.66
CA GLU A 42 -10.56 -2.70 -1.52
C GLU A 42 -9.38 -2.14 -0.72
N LEU A 43 -8.43 -1.47 -1.38
CA LEU A 43 -7.29 -0.86 -0.70
C LEU A 43 -7.64 0.46 -0.03
N LEU A 44 -8.52 1.28 -0.62
CA LEU A 44 -8.73 2.66 -0.19
C LEU A 44 -9.11 2.73 1.30
N GLY A 45 -8.31 3.46 2.08
CA GLY A 45 -8.52 3.64 3.52
C GLY A 45 -8.06 2.47 4.39
N GLN A 46 -7.64 1.33 3.83
CA GLN A 46 -7.08 0.22 4.60
C GLN A 46 -5.71 0.60 5.17
N GLU A 47 -5.48 0.24 6.44
CA GLU A 47 -4.20 0.46 7.09
C GLU A 47 -3.15 -0.52 6.54
N SER A 48 -2.03 0.03 6.08
CA SER A 48 -1.04 -0.70 5.29
C SER A 48 -0.35 -1.81 6.08
N HIS A 49 0.05 -1.57 7.34
CA HIS A 49 0.80 -2.57 8.10
C HIS A 49 -0.06 -3.76 8.47
N THR A 50 -1.32 -3.55 8.83
CA THR A 50 -2.26 -4.63 9.13
C THR A 50 -2.50 -5.49 7.88
N LEU A 51 -2.56 -4.87 6.70
CA LEU A 51 -2.80 -5.58 5.45
C LEU A 51 -1.59 -6.40 4.99
N TRP A 52 -0.36 -5.89 5.14
CA TRP A 52 0.85 -6.57 4.64
C TRP A 52 1.60 -7.39 5.68
N HIS A 53 1.51 -6.99 6.95
CA HIS A 53 2.20 -7.60 8.07
C HIS A 53 1.17 -8.16 9.05
N HIS A 54 0.66 -9.36 8.75
CA HIS A 54 -0.27 -10.04 9.64
C HIS A 54 0.41 -10.66 10.88
N THR A 55 1.70 -10.97 10.78
CA THR A 55 2.48 -11.64 11.82
C THR A 55 3.90 -11.09 11.85
N ASN A 56 4.40 -10.84 13.05
CA ASN A 56 5.78 -10.41 13.28
C ASN A 56 6.76 -11.54 12.94
N VAL A 57 8.06 -11.21 12.84
CA VAL A 57 9.12 -12.20 12.58
C VAL A 57 9.15 -13.31 13.64
N ASP A 58 8.73 -13.02 14.88
CA ASP A 58 8.68 -13.97 15.99
C ASP A 58 7.39 -14.81 16.05
N GLY A 59 6.48 -14.66 15.08
CA GLY A 59 5.23 -15.40 15.02
C GLY A 59 4.08 -14.79 15.83
N THR A 60 4.30 -13.69 16.55
CA THR A 60 3.21 -13.00 17.26
C THR A 60 2.32 -12.20 16.29
N PRO A 61 1.01 -12.05 16.57
CA PRO A 61 0.15 -11.16 15.79
C PRO A 61 0.71 -9.74 15.78
N ASN A 62 0.80 -9.14 14.60
CA ASN A 62 1.27 -7.76 14.50
C ASN A 62 0.23 -6.82 15.10
N SER A 63 0.57 -6.18 16.22
CA SER A 63 -0.28 -5.18 16.85
C SER A 63 0.18 -3.79 16.39
N ILE A 64 -0.73 -3.04 15.78
CA ILE A 64 -0.54 -1.70 15.21
C ILE A 64 0.10 -0.72 16.21
N ASP A 65 -0.05 -1.00 17.50
CA ASP A 65 0.25 -0.08 18.60
C ASP A 65 1.66 -0.20 19.16
N THR A 66 2.50 -1.14 18.69
CA THR A 66 3.76 -1.41 19.40
C THR A 66 5.03 -1.34 18.56
N LEU A 67 5.23 -2.06 17.47
CA LEU A 67 6.61 -2.27 17.00
C LEU A 67 6.79 -2.57 15.51
N CYS A 68 5.81 -2.27 14.63
CA CYS A 68 5.89 -2.75 13.25
C CYS A 68 7.04 -2.14 12.42
N CYS A 69 7.52 -0.94 12.77
CA CYS A 69 8.82 -0.39 12.32
C CYS A 69 9.21 0.79 13.23
N PRO A 70 10.47 0.93 13.67
CA PRO A 70 10.96 2.20 14.23
C PRO A 70 11.04 3.32 13.19
#